data_AF-A0A9D1K445-F1
#
_entry.id   AF-A0A9D1K445-F1
#
_cell.length_a   1.000
_cell.length_b   1.000
_cell.length_c   1.000
_cell.angle_alpha   90.00
_cell.angle_beta   90.00
_cell.angle_gamma   90.00
#
_symmetry.space_group_name_H-M   'P 1'
#
loop_
_entity.id
_entity.type
_entity.pdbx_description
1 polymer ?
#
loop_
_entity_poly.entity_id
_entity_poly.type
_entity_poly.pdbx_seq_one_letter_code
_entity_poly.pdbx_strand_id
1 'polypeptide(L)'
;MKFIKFCKNGDKCHPAAKIAYRNGNRINNNIFNPSNNTRYAAVLADGMIIGTWVQSPDCKASYGPGKHLSNVCGEYMIDINGAKNPNRYGDDIFIFNITKYGIVPVGAQIFDNVYEQNEDENTRFNTKNYRFDTGCLDKNAYGFGCAGWVLQNENMDYLHCTNLSWNGNNKCK
;
A
#
# COMPACT_ATOMS: atom_id res chain seq x y z
N MET A 1 -17.31 12.11 3.22
CA MET A 1 -16.94 10.77 3.74
C MET A 1 -17.54 10.64 5.14
N LYS A 2 -18.37 9.62 5.39
CA LYS A 2 -18.95 9.34 6.72
C LYS A 2 -18.24 8.13 7.33
N PHE A 3 -17.90 8.22 8.61
CA PHE A 3 -17.23 7.14 9.35
C PHE A 3 -18.20 6.52 10.35
N ILE A 4 -18.17 5.19 10.46
CA ILE A 4 -18.89 4.43 11.51
C ILE A 4 -18.03 4.34 12.77
N LYS A 5 -16.72 4.19 12.60
CA LYS A 5 -15.79 4.01 13.70
C LYS A 5 -14.44 4.63 13.38
N PHE A 6 -13.82 5.25 14.38
CA PHE A 6 -12.41 5.64 14.37
C PHE A 6 -11.66 4.80 15.41
N CYS A 7 -10.44 4.38 15.06
CA CYS A 7 -9.60 3.53 15.88
C CYS A 7 -8.24 4.18 16.08
N LYS A 8 -7.84 4.30 17.35
CA LYS A 8 -6.51 4.69 17.81
C LYS A 8 -5.78 3.49 18.43
N ASN A 9 -4.61 3.72 18.99
CA ASN A 9 -3.82 2.69 19.66
C ASN A 9 -4.66 1.86 20.65
N GLY A 10 -4.67 0.54 20.45
CA GLY A 10 -5.40 -0.43 21.26
C GLY A 10 -6.81 -0.75 20.75
N ASP A 11 -7.35 0.04 19.82
CA ASP A 11 -8.65 -0.21 19.21
C ASP A 11 -8.57 -1.25 18.08
N LYS A 12 -9.73 -1.81 17.73
CA LYS A 12 -9.88 -2.72 16.60
C LYS A 12 -10.89 -2.20 15.59
N CYS A 13 -10.46 -1.89 14.37
CA CYS A 13 -11.35 -1.53 13.26
C CYS A 13 -11.56 -2.70 12.29
N HIS A 14 -10.72 -3.73 12.38
CA HIS A 14 -10.77 -4.90 11.51
C HIS A 14 -10.82 -6.18 12.35
N PRO A 15 -11.78 -7.10 12.10
CA PRO A 15 -11.94 -8.31 12.93
C PRO A 15 -10.79 -9.30 12.75
N ALA A 16 -10.18 -9.37 11.56
CA ALA A 16 -9.02 -10.22 11.33
C ALA A 16 -7.78 -9.73 12.10
N ALA A 17 -7.19 -10.61 12.93
CA ALA A 17 -5.94 -10.34 13.65
C ALA A 17 -4.71 -10.32 12.73
N LYS A 18 -4.79 -11.02 11.59
CA LYS A 18 -3.73 -11.07 10.58
C LYS A 18 -4.28 -10.85 9.19
N ILE A 19 -3.52 -10.16 8.35
CA ILE A 19 -3.75 -9.95 6.92
C ILE A 19 -2.66 -10.64 6.10
N ALA A 20 -2.91 -10.88 4.82
CA ALA A 20 -1.96 -11.57 3.94
C ALA A 20 -1.23 -10.59 3.02
N TYR A 21 0.05 -10.83 2.80
CA TYR A 21 0.76 -10.35 1.61
C TYR A 21 0.32 -11.13 0.38
N ARG A 22 0.56 -10.57 -0.82
CA ARG A 22 0.23 -11.24 -2.09
C ARG A 22 0.91 -12.61 -2.22
N ASN A 23 2.16 -12.75 -1.78
CA ASN A 23 2.89 -14.03 -1.71
C ASN A 23 2.36 -15.04 -0.67
N GLY A 24 1.30 -14.72 0.07
CA GLY A 24 0.64 -15.61 1.02
C GLY A 24 1.14 -15.53 2.46
N ASN A 25 2.30 -14.90 2.70
CA ASN A 25 2.79 -14.68 4.07
C ASN A 25 1.82 -13.79 4.86
N ARG A 26 1.61 -14.09 6.14
CA ARG A 26 0.64 -13.38 6.99
C ARG A 26 1.33 -12.51 8.03
N ILE A 27 0.84 -11.29 8.19
CA ILE A 27 1.33 -10.32 9.18
C ILE A 27 0.24 -9.90 10.14
N ASN A 28 0.65 -9.40 11.32
CA ASN A 28 -0.27 -8.78 12.25
C ASN A 28 -0.94 -7.57 11.60
N ASN A 29 -2.25 -7.45 11.79
CA ASN A 29 -3.05 -6.39 11.20
C ASN A 29 -2.90 -5.06 11.97
N ASN A 30 -1.67 -4.60 12.16
CA ASN A 30 -1.38 -3.42 12.96
C ASN A 30 -1.76 -2.12 12.25
N ILE A 31 -2.06 -2.15 10.95
CA ILE A 31 -2.50 -0.97 10.20
C ILE A 31 -3.99 -0.69 10.44
N PHE A 32 -4.86 -1.71 10.39
CA PHE A 32 -6.29 -1.54 10.64
C PHE A 32 -6.68 -1.80 12.10
N ASN A 33 -5.80 -2.38 12.91
CA ASN A 33 -5.90 -2.47 14.37
C ASN A 33 -4.66 -1.81 15.00
N PRO A 34 -4.68 -0.47 15.18
CA PRO A 34 -3.49 0.27 15.57
C PRO A 34 -2.86 -0.21 16.87
N SER A 35 -1.56 -0.52 16.84
CA SER A 35 -0.80 -1.05 17.97
C SER A 35 0.15 -0.03 18.62
N ASN A 36 0.15 1.22 18.13
CA ASN A 36 0.94 2.32 18.66
C ASN A 36 0.31 3.67 18.25
N ASN A 37 0.88 4.78 18.73
CA ASN A 37 0.33 6.13 18.51
C ASN A 37 0.69 6.74 17.14
N THR A 38 1.41 6.03 16.28
CA THR A 38 1.70 6.47 14.91
C THR A 38 0.74 5.87 13.89
N ARG A 39 -0.25 5.10 14.34
CA ARG A 39 -1.23 4.43 13.47
C ARG A 39 -2.65 4.76 13.87
N TYR A 40 -3.50 4.91 12.87
CA TYR A 40 -4.92 5.17 13.03
C TYR A 40 -5.70 4.38 11.98
N ALA A 41 -6.95 4.05 12.27
CA ALA A 41 -7.82 3.42 11.30
C ALA A 41 -9.25 3.95 11.41
N ALA A 42 -10.05 3.77 10.37
CA ALA A 42 -11.46 4.07 10.42
C ALA A 42 -12.27 3.11 9.55
N VAL A 43 -13.48 2.78 10.01
CA VAL A 43 -14.48 2.05 9.24
C VAL A 43 -15.39 3.07 8.58
N LEU A 44 -15.48 3.01 7.25
CA LEU A 44 -16.33 3.88 6.44
C LEU A 44 -17.78 3.38 6.44
N ALA A 45 -18.72 4.26 6.10
CA ALA A 45 -20.15 3.94 6.05
C ALA A 45 -20.54 2.85 5.03
N ASP A 46 -19.73 2.66 4.00
CA ASP A 46 -19.88 1.61 2.97
C ASP A 46 -19.21 0.28 3.36
N GLY A 47 -18.58 0.23 4.53
CA GLY A 47 -17.90 -0.95 5.05
C GLY A 47 -16.43 -1.07 4.67
N MET A 48 -15.89 -0.18 3.82
CA MET A 48 -14.45 -0.11 3.56
C MET A 48 -13.71 0.28 4.84
N ILE A 49 -12.44 -0.10 4.93
CA ILE A 49 -11.61 0.22 6.10
C ILE A 49 -10.37 0.97 5.63
N ILE A 50 -10.12 2.12 6.23
CA ILE A 50 -8.91 2.88 5.99
C ILE A 50 -7.96 2.72 7.18
N GLY A 51 -6.68 2.66 6.90
CA GLY A 51 -5.61 2.60 7.88
C GLY A 51 -4.53 3.60 7.52
N THR A 52 -3.90 4.22 8.49
CA THR A 52 -2.81 5.16 8.27
C THR A 52 -1.64 4.85 9.17
N TRP A 53 -0.45 5.13 8.66
CA TRP A 53 0.78 5.12 9.43
C TRP A 53 1.53 6.42 9.19
N VAL A 54 1.68 7.23 10.23
CA VAL A 54 2.45 8.47 10.19
C VAL A 54 3.91 8.14 10.49
N GLN A 55 4.78 8.31 9.51
CA GLN A 55 6.21 8.05 9.66
C GLN A 55 7.01 9.31 10.02
N SER A 56 6.73 10.41 9.33
CA SER A 56 7.41 11.71 9.48
C SER A 56 6.34 12.80 9.48
N PRO A 57 5.87 13.26 10.65
CA PRO A 57 4.84 14.30 10.73
C PRO A 57 5.22 15.61 10.02
N ASP A 58 6.51 15.86 9.83
CA ASP A 58 7.07 17.00 9.11
C ASP A 58 7.39 16.71 7.63
N CYS A 59 6.99 15.53 7.13
CA CYS A 59 7.10 15.10 5.74
C CYS A 59 8.53 15.14 5.17
N LYS A 60 9.53 14.76 5.96
CA LYS A 60 10.94 14.71 5.57
C LYS A 60 11.44 13.29 5.26
N ALA A 61 10.59 12.28 5.32
CA ALA A 61 10.98 10.95 4.88
C ALA A 61 11.19 10.96 3.35
N SER A 62 12.31 10.39 2.91
CA SER A 62 12.63 10.26 1.49
C SER A 62 12.55 8.80 1.08
N TYR A 63 11.64 8.52 0.16
CA TYR A 63 11.40 7.23 -0.45
C TYR A 63 11.99 7.15 -1.87
N GLY A 64 12.55 8.25 -2.38
CA GLY A 64 13.08 8.33 -3.74
C GLY A 64 13.25 9.78 -4.20
N PRO A 65 13.74 9.96 -5.44
CA PRO A 65 13.91 11.29 -6.01
C PRO A 65 12.56 11.92 -6.38
N GLY A 66 12.62 13.22 -6.67
CA GLY A 66 11.47 13.98 -7.12
C GLY A 66 10.63 14.54 -5.97
N LYS A 67 9.78 15.52 -6.31
CA LYS A 67 9.06 16.37 -5.34
C LYS A 67 8.21 15.56 -4.34
N HIS A 68 7.51 14.53 -4.80
CA HIS A 68 6.63 13.74 -3.95
C HIS A 68 7.40 12.76 -3.04
N LEU A 69 8.24 11.92 -3.64
CA LEU A 69 8.91 10.83 -2.92
C LEU A 69 10.04 11.32 -1.99
N SER A 70 10.56 12.54 -2.18
CA SER A 70 11.49 13.16 -1.23
C SER A 70 10.79 13.87 -0.04
N ASN A 71 9.45 13.90 -0.02
CA ASN A 71 8.68 14.62 0.99
C ASN A 71 7.50 13.78 1.52
N VAL A 72 7.77 12.57 2.00
CA VAL A 72 6.76 11.62 2.49
C VAL A 72 6.48 11.83 3.98
N CYS A 73 5.20 11.91 4.33
CA CYS A 73 4.71 12.03 5.70
C CYS A 73 4.39 10.67 6.32
N GLY A 74 3.96 9.72 5.50
CA GLY A 74 3.53 8.40 5.92
C GLY A 74 2.68 7.73 4.85
N GLU A 75 1.89 6.77 5.27
CA GLU A 75 1.09 5.93 4.40
C GLU A 75 -0.40 5.97 4.76
N TYR A 76 -1.20 5.78 3.74
CA TYR A 76 -2.63 5.52 3.79
C TYR A 76 -2.88 4.19 3.08
N MET A 77 -3.59 3.28 3.74
CA MET A 77 -4.01 1.99 3.20
C MET A 77 -5.53 1.94 3.18
N ILE A 78 -6.09 1.39 2.11
CA ILE A 78 -7.53 1.15 2.00
C ILE A 78 -7.77 -0.32 1.76
N ASP A 79 -8.68 -0.88 2.53
CA ASP A 79 -9.31 -2.17 2.33
C ASP A 79 -10.68 -1.93 1.68
N ILE A 80 -10.82 -2.34 0.42
CA ILE A 80 -11.97 -1.96 -0.42
C ILE A 80 -13.21 -2.85 -0.23
N ASN A 81 -13.06 -4.03 0.36
CA ASN A 81 -14.17 -4.93 0.69
C ASN A 81 -14.37 -5.08 2.21
N GLY A 82 -13.58 -4.35 3.00
CA GLY A 82 -13.66 -4.32 4.45
C GLY A 82 -13.25 -5.66 5.04
N ALA A 83 -13.90 -6.09 6.11
CA ALA A 83 -13.55 -7.35 6.78
C ALA A 83 -13.68 -8.64 5.93
N LYS A 84 -14.20 -8.55 4.70
CA LYS A 84 -14.45 -9.69 3.83
C LYS A 84 -13.14 -10.20 3.26
N ASN A 85 -12.99 -11.52 3.14
CA ASN A 85 -11.81 -12.10 2.50
C ASN A 85 -11.71 -11.66 1.02
N PRO A 86 -10.49 -11.56 0.46
CA PRO A 86 -9.22 -12.13 0.94
C PRO A 86 -8.46 -11.38 2.06
N ASN A 87 -8.72 -10.10 2.34
CA ASN A 87 -7.92 -9.26 3.25
C ASN A 87 -6.40 -9.37 2.92
N ARG A 88 -6.06 -9.10 1.66
CA ARG A 88 -4.74 -9.33 1.05
C ARG A 88 -4.24 -8.10 0.28
N TYR A 89 -2.99 -7.73 0.53
CA TYR A 89 -2.31 -6.68 -0.22
C TYR A 89 -2.30 -6.97 -1.73
N GLY A 90 -2.70 -5.98 -2.52
CA GLY A 90 -2.78 -6.08 -3.98
C GLY A 90 -4.05 -6.73 -4.51
N ASP A 91 -4.92 -7.28 -3.66
CA ASP A 91 -6.23 -7.80 -4.05
C ASP A 91 -7.34 -6.84 -3.65
N ASP A 92 -7.43 -6.56 -2.35
CA ASP A 92 -8.41 -5.66 -1.75
C ASP A 92 -7.77 -4.60 -0.85
N ILE A 93 -6.50 -4.78 -0.46
CA ILE A 93 -5.73 -3.79 0.30
C ILE A 93 -4.74 -3.06 -0.60
N PHE A 94 -4.89 -1.74 -0.71
CA PHE A 94 -4.07 -0.87 -1.56
C PHE A 94 -3.37 0.23 -0.74
N ILE A 95 -2.12 0.54 -1.10
CA ILE A 95 -1.27 1.49 -0.36
C ILE A 95 -1.07 2.77 -1.16
N PHE A 96 -1.08 3.88 -0.44
CA PHE A 96 -0.79 5.21 -0.93
C PHE A 96 0.19 5.91 0.01
N ASN A 97 1.13 6.65 -0.53
CA ASN A 97 1.96 7.56 0.24
C ASN A 97 1.24 8.89 0.43
N ILE A 98 1.20 9.36 1.68
CA ILE A 98 0.84 10.73 2.01
C ILE A 98 2.10 11.55 1.90
N THR A 99 2.13 12.51 0.99
CA THR A 99 3.27 13.42 0.78
C THR A 99 2.87 14.84 1.12
N LYS A 100 3.86 15.72 1.29
CA LYS A 100 3.64 17.17 1.42
C LYS A 100 2.79 17.76 0.28
N TYR A 101 2.77 17.09 -0.87
CA TYR A 101 2.16 17.58 -2.11
C TYR A 101 0.95 16.77 -2.55
N GLY A 102 0.41 15.92 -1.68
CA GLY A 102 -0.78 15.11 -1.96
C GLY A 102 -0.54 13.62 -1.77
N ILE A 103 -1.55 12.84 -2.18
CA ILE A 103 -1.57 11.38 -2.04
C ILE A 103 -1.05 10.78 -3.34
N VAL A 104 -0.12 9.82 -3.23
CA VAL A 104 0.47 9.12 -4.37
C VAL A 104 0.17 7.63 -4.24
N PRO A 105 -0.45 6.98 -5.23
CA PRO A 105 -0.64 5.52 -5.19
C PRO A 105 0.71 4.82 -5.32
N VAL A 106 0.97 3.87 -4.41
CA VAL A 106 2.20 3.07 -4.45
C VAL A 106 2.18 2.19 -5.71
N GLY A 107 3.33 2.08 -6.37
CA GLY A 107 3.47 1.38 -7.65
C GLY A 107 3.31 2.25 -8.89
N ALA A 108 2.88 3.51 -8.77
CA ALA A 108 2.82 4.42 -9.91
C ALA A 108 4.18 4.56 -10.62
N GLN A 109 4.19 4.97 -11.90
CA GLN A 109 5.43 5.12 -12.69
C GLN A 109 6.51 5.99 -12.02
N ILE A 110 6.14 6.91 -11.13
CA ILE A 110 7.12 7.71 -10.38
C ILE A 110 8.04 6.86 -9.48
N PHE A 111 7.64 5.62 -9.16
CA PHE A 111 8.43 4.67 -8.40
C PHE A 111 9.51 3.95 -9.23
N ASP A 112 9.42 3.96 -10.56
CA ASP A 112 10.41 3.29 -11.43
C ASP A 112 11.78 3.99 -11.37
N ASN A 113 11.78 5.29 -11.06
CA ASN A 113 12.98 6.12 -10.89
C ASN A 113 13.49 6.15 -9.43
N VAL A 114 12.88 5.39 -8.52
CA VAL A 114 13.35 5.33 -7.14
C VAL A 114 14.72 4.68 -7.12
N TYR A 115 15.67 5.34 -6.45
CA TYR A 115 17.03 4.84 -6.27
C TYR A 115 16.98 3.36 -5.85
N GLU A 116 17.74 2.51 -6.55
CA GLU A 116 18.10 1.15 -6.11
C GLU A 116 18.99 1.17 -4.85
N GLN A 117 18.94 2.27 -4.07
CA GLN A 117 19.75 2.42 -2.88
C GLN A 117 19.25 1.47 -1.80
N ASN A 118 20.13 0.50 -1.55
CA ASN A 118 20.15 -0.47 -0.47
C ASN A 118 19.31 -1.72 -0.76
N GLU A 119 19.92 -2.62 -1.54
CA GLU A 119 19.63 -4.05 -1.56
C GLU A 119 19.89 -4.76 -0.21
N ASP A 120 20.15 -4.01 0.87
CA ASP A 120 20.06 -4.56 2.20
C ASP A 120 18.58 -4.76 2.55
N GLU A 121 18.12 -6.01 2.43
CA GLU A 121 16.81 -6.50 2.91
C GLU A 121 16.50 -6.11 4.36
N ASN A 122 17.53 -5.69 5.11
CA ASN A 122 17.47 -5.30 6.52
C ASN A 122 17.25 -3.80 6.77
N THR A 123 17.21 -2.96 5.73
CA THR A 123 16.81 -1.55 5.89
C THR A 123 15.29 -1.42 5.89
N ARG A 124 14.75 -0.52 6.72
CA ARG A 124 13.29 -0.34 6.91
C ARG A 124 12.54 0.12 5.66
N PHE A 125 13.22 0.41 4.56
CA PHE A 125 12.61 0.90 3.34
C PHE A 125 13.19 0.19 2.11
N ASN A 126 12.64 -0.99 1.81
CA ASN A 126 12.94 -1.70 0.56
C ASN A 126 12.07 -1.14 -0.57
N THR A 127 12.69 -0.34 -1.43
CA THR A 127 12.06 0.35 -2.56
C THR A 127 11.48 -0.62 -3.60
N LYS A 128 11.99 -1.86 -3.68
CA LYS A 128 11.46 -2.90 -4.59
C LYS A 128 10.00 -3.22 -4.29
N ASN A 129 9.59 -3.24 -3.02
CA ASN A 129 8.20 -3.50 -2.69
C ASN A 129 7.24 -2.39 -3.17
N TYR A 130 7.73 -1.19 -3.46
CA TYR A 130 6.88 -0.04 -3.81
C TYR A 130 6.75 0.16 -5.33
N ARG A 131 7.50 -0.59 -6.14
CA ARG A 131 7.42 -0.56 -7.60
C ARG A 131 6.35 -1.52 -8.11
N PHE A 132 5.80 -1.26 -9.29
CA PHE A 132 4.82 -2.17 -9.89
C PHE A 132 5.44 -3.53 -10.27
N ASP A 133 6.60 -3.51 -10.93
CA ASP A 133 7.28 -4.71 -11.44
C ASP A 133 7.63 -5.73 -10.34
N THR A 134 8.17 -5.24 -9.23
CA THR A 134 8.75 -6.06 -8.15
C THR A 134 7.84 -6.13 -6.93
N GLY A 135 7.07 -5.07 -6.67
CA GLY A 135 6.16 -4.94 -5.54
C GLY A 135 4.72 -5.39 -5.80
N CYS A 136 4.36 -5.67 -7.05
CA CYS A 136 3.04 -6.16 -7.43
C CYS A 136 3.08 -7.37 -8.38
N LEU A 137 3.79 -7.22 -9.52
CA LEU A 137 3.75 -8.17 -10.62
C LEU A 137 4.51 -9.46 -10.31
N ASP A 138 5.65 -9.36 -9.61
CA ASP A 138 6.43 -10.53 -9.18
C ASP A 138 5.58 -11.50 -8.34
N LYS A 139 5.75 -12.81 -8.56
CA LYS A 139 5.01 -13.86 -7.84
C LYS A 139 5.25 -13.88 -6.33
N ASN A 140 6.42 -13.43 -5.90
CA ASN A 140 6.86 -13.35 -4.51
C ASN A 140 6.60 -11.95 -3.90
N ALA A 141 6.02 -11.02 -4.67
CA ALA A 141 5.73 -9.67 -4.22
C ALA A 141 4.84 -9.63 -2.97
N TYR A 142 5.00 -8.57 -2.18
CA TYR A 142 4.13 -8.34 -1.02
C TYR A 142 2.77 -7.76 -1.42
N GLY A 143 2.64 -7.16 -2.61
CA GLY A 143 1.40 -6.55 -3.10
C GLY A 143 1.30 -5.04 -2.85
N PHE A 144 2.37 -4.41 -2.36
CA PHE A 144 2.37 -2.98 -2.02
C PHE A 144 2.33 -2.09 -3.28
N GLY A 145 2.99 -2.52 -4.36
CA GLY A 145 3.12 -1.80 -5.62
C GLY A 145 1.91 -1.86 -6.56
N CYS A 146 0.73 -2.29 -6.09
CA CYS A 146 -0.40 -2.57 -6.99
C CYS A 146 -1.34 -1.37 -7.22
N ALA A 147 -1.40 -0.41 -6.29
CA ALA A 147 -2.39 0.66 -6.32
C ALA A 147 -2.27 1.56 -7.56
N GLY A 148 -1.03 1.88 -7.96
CA GLY A 148 -0.76 2.70 -9.14
C GLY A 148 -1.31 2.05 -10.42
N TRP A 149 -1.18 0.74 -10.56
CA TRP A 149 -1.69 0.00 -11.71
C TRP A 149 -3.21 0.05 -11.81
N VAL A 150 -3.89 -0.23 -10.70
CA VAL A 150 -5.36 -0.26 -10.64
C VAL A 150 -5.93 1.09 -11.05
N LEU A 151 -5.36 2.20 -10.56
CA LEU A 151 -5.86 3.53 -10.88
C LEU A 151 -5.55 3.97 -12.32
N GLN A 152 -4.42 3.55 -12.88
CA GLN A 152 -4.03 3.98 -14.23
C GLN A 152 -4.67 3.14 -15.33
N ASN A 153 -4.87 1.84 -15.08
CA ASN A 153 -5.35 0.89 -16.09
C ASN A 153 -6.75 0.34 -15.83
N GLU A 154 -7.37 0.71 -14.70
CA GLU A 154 -8.73 0.30 -14.30
C GLU A 154 -8.94 -1.22 -14.32
N ASN A 155 -7.88 -1.97 -13.99
CA ASN A 155 -7.91 -3.43 -13.95
C ASN A 155 -6.97 -3.99 -12.88
N MET A 156 -7.12 -5.29 -12.60
CA MET A 156 -6.25 -6.06 -11.72
C MET A 156 -5.61 -7.25 -12.45
N ASP A 157 -5.26 -7.06 -13.73
CA ASP A 157 -4.75 -8.14 -14.60
C ASP A 157 -3.44 -8.75 -14.08
N TYR A 158 -2.69 -8.02 -13.24
CA TYR A 158 -1.52 -8.55 -12.54
C TYR A 158 -1.85 -9.73 -11.60
N LEU A 159 -3.13 -9.97 -11.28
CA LEU A 159 -3.57 -11.17 -10.57
C LEU A 159 -3.55 -12.43 -11.46
N HIS A 160 -3.43 -12.27 -12.77
CA HIS A 160 -3.62 -13.34 -13.75
C HIS A 160 -2.43 -13.54 -14.70
N CYS A 161 -1.58 -12.53 -14.90
CA CYS A 161 -0.41 -12.63 -15.75
C CYS A 161 0.76 -11.75 -15.28
N THR A 162 1.95 -12.05 -15.81
CA THR A 162 3.22 -11.37 -15.47
C THR A 162 3.82 -10.61 -16.64
N ASN A 163 3.22 -10.64 -17.82
CA ASN A 163 3.71 -9.97 -19.02
C ASN A 163 3.15 -8.53 -19.14
N LEU A 164 3.03 -7.83 -18.00
CA LEU A 164 2.49 -6.48 -17.92
C LEU A 164 3.60 -5.47 -17.69
N SER A 165 3.49 -4.28 -18.28
CA SER A 165 4.41 -3.19 -17.98
C SER A 165 3.81 -1.83 -18.35
N TRP A 166 4.37 -0.77 -17.77
CA TRP A 166 3.93 0.60 -18.02
C TRP A 166 4.07 1.04 -19.48
N ASN A 167 5.06 0.52 -20.20
CA ASN A 167 5.36 0.85 -21.60
C ASN A 167 5.07 -0.32 -22.56
N GLY A 168 4.32 -1.32 -22.10
CA GLY A 168 4.03 -2.54 -22.86
C GLY A 168 2.57 -2.95 -22.70
N ASN A 169 2.32 -4.25 -22.49
CA ASN A 169 0.96 -4.75 -22.33
C ASN A 169 0.37 -4.28 -21.00
N ASN A 170 -0.87 -3.80 -21.05
CA ASN A 170 -1.64 -3.44 -19.86
C ASN A 170 -2.81 -4.41 -19.57
N LYS A 171 -2.88 -5.50 -20.34
CA LYS A 171 -3.85 -6.58 -20.20
C LYS A 171 -3.21 -7.94 -20.47
N CYS A 172 -3.76 -9.00 -19.89
CA CYS A 172 -3.22 -10.34 -20.05
C CYS A 172 -3.43 -10.94 -21.45
N LYS A 173 -4.55 -10.63 -22.10
CA LYS A 173 -4.91 -11.04 -23.47
C LYS A 173 -5.88 -10.04 -24.10
#